data_AF-A0A936BIK5-F1
#
_entry.id   AF-A0A936BIK5-F1
#
_cell.length_a   1.000
_cell.length_b   1.000
_cell.length_c   1.000
_cell.angle_alpha   90.00
_cell.angle_beta   90.00
_cell.angle_gamma   90.00
#
_symmetry.space_group_name_H-M   'P 1'
#
loop_
_entity.id
_entity.type
_entity.pdbx_description
1 polymer ?
#
loop_
_entity_poly.entity_id
_entity_poly.type
_entity_poly.pdbx_seq_one_letter_code
_entity_poly.pdbx_strand_id
1 'polypeptide(L)'
;MKELLLVILPLAGAALAAIWRSDRTRPWLLPIIGAVHAVLSLWLLLVPPAIESGAWFAFDPIARAVLPAVSLLFLLCAAYGVAYLRVRAERPNRVFVALLLTVLGLLSAGHMARHLGALWIATEGVTLAALPLLHFNGTPRAYEATWKYLLVGGTGIALSLLGSFCLGYASLHGGGSGDLTFGTLITQGAGLTRPWVLTAWVLLLVGYGTKMGLAPMHTWKPDAYGEAPGIVGAILAGGVTTVAFTALLRIRAVVAAAGQGAIADRTLIVIGLFSLVVAALFLLGTRDFKRMLAYSSVEHMGILALAAGLGAPGLYAALFHVWANSLTKGALFLSAGTIRRAAGGRSMDEVGGMATLTPVSAAMFVAGMFAVTALPPFGPFFSELLVLRATFATGHGAAGAMFLGCLLFAFFGLTRVVFAIVDGRPRVATRAVGRRFAETSGVIVPPLVLLGLSLWLGLALPDVLSESWMAAVAQLYPAP
;
A
#
# COMPACT_ATOMS: atom_id res chain seq x y z
N MET A 1 -19.93 -9.40 14.76
CA MET A 1 -20.24 -7.95 14.91
C MET A 1 -19.06 -7.10 15.38
N LYS A 2 -18.19 -7.57 16.30
CA LYS A 2 -17.08 -6.75 16.86
C LYS A 2 -16.10 -6.29 15.78
N GLU A 3 -15.88 -7.10 14.77
CA GLU A 3 -15.05 -6.83 13.62
C GLU A 3 -15.52 -5.64 12.79
N LEU A 4 -16.83 -5.36 12.71
CA LEU A 4 -17.37 -4.19 12.01
C LEU A 4 -16.95 -2.86 12.67
N LEU A 5 -16.53 -2.89 13.95
CA LEU A 5 -15.98 -1.72 14.61
C LEU A 5 -14.69 -1.22 13.92
N LEU A 6 -13.94 -2.08 13.22
CA LEU A 6 -12.79 -1.65 12.41
C LEU A 6 -13.20 -0.68 11.28
N VAL A 7 -14.45 -0.74 10.82
CA VAL A 7 -15.00 0.17 9.81
C VAL A 7 -15.72 1.34 10.46
N ILE A 8 -16.58 1.07 11.44
CA ILE A 8 -17.46 2.07 12.05
C ILE A 8 -16.65 3.08 12.88
N LEU A 9 -15.66 2.63 13.65
CA LEU A 9 -14.92 3.50 14.56
C LEU A 9 -14.17 4.63 13.82
N PRO A 10 -13.39 4.37 12.75
CA PRO A 10 -12.77 5.46 11.99
C PRO A 10 -13.78 6.40 11.34
N LEU A 11 -14.89 5.89 10.82
CA LEU A 11 -15.94 6.73 10.19
C LEU A 11 -16.66 7.62 11.21
N ALA A 12 -16.99 7.09 12.39
CA ALA A 12 -17.51 7.88 13.50
C ALA A 12 -16.48 8.92 13.96
N GLY A 13 -15.20 8.54 13.98
CA GLY A 13 -14.08 9.44 14.18
C GLY A 13 -14.00 10.60 13.20
N ALA A 14 -14.22 10.30 11.91
CA ALA A 14 -14.24 11.30 10.85
C ALA A 14 -15.39 12.29 11.03
N ALA A 15 -16.58 11.80 11.39
CA ALA A 15 -17.74 12.64 11.70
C ALA A 15 -17.45 13.54 12.93
N LEU A 16 -16.87 12.97 13.99
CA LEU A 16 -16.45 13.73 15.17
C LEU A 16 -15.42 14.82 14.80
N ALA A 17 -14.42 14.48 13.97
CA ALA A 17 -13.42 15.43 13.51
C ALA A 17 -14.01 16.58 12.68
N ALA A 18 -15.06 16.31 11.89
CA ALA A 18 -15.75 17.31 11.08
C ALA A 18 -16.50 18.35 11.94
N ILE A 19 -17.09 17.93 13.06
CA ILE A 19 -17.79 18.83 14.00
C ILE A 19 -16.85 19.45 15.05
N TRP A 20 -15.66 18.86 15.27
CA TRP A 20 -14.70 19.34 16.26
C TRP A 20 -14.14 20.71 15.89
N ARG A 21 -14.35 21.73 16.73
CA ARG A 21 -14.04 23.13 16.39
C ARG A 21 -12.55 23.48 16.45
N SER A 22 -11.81 22.97 17.43
CA SER A 22 -10.42 23.37 17.68
C SER A 22 -9.41 22.69 16.76
N ASP A 23 -8.72 23.47 15.94
CA ASP A 23 -7.63 23.01 15.07
C ASP A 23 -6.38 22.56 15.85
N ARG A 24 -6.23 22.97 17.11
CA ARG A 24 -5.11 22.54 17.96
C ARG A 24 -5.31 21.14 18.53
N THR A 25 -6.54 20.80 18.90
CA THR A 25 -6.83 19.51 19.54
C THR A 25 -7.36 18.46 18.57
N ARG A 26 -8.02 18.86 17.47
CA ARG A 26 -8.57 17.94 16.46
C ARG A 26 -7.56 16.91 15.93
N PRO A 27 -6.29 17.26 15.65
CA PRO A 27 -5.31 16.27 15.18
C PRO A 27 -5.10 15.08 16.12
N TRP A 28 -5.34 15.23 17.43
CA TRP A 28 -5.21 14.13 18.40
C TRP A 28 -6.24 13.02 18.22
N LEU A 29 -7.35 13.29 17.53
CA LEU A 29 -8.31 12.25 17.15
C LEU A 29 -7.65 11.19 16.26
N LEU A 30 -6.65 11.56 15.45
CA LEU A 30 -5.94 10.62 14.57
C LEU A 30 -5.27 9.48 15.37
N PRO A 31 -4.28 9.73 16.26
CA PRO A 31 -3.61 8.66 16.98
C PRO A 31 -4.53 7.98 18.01
N ILE A 32 -5.51 8.68 18.60
CA ILE A 32 -6.44 8.06 19.56
C ILE A 32 -7.26 6.98 18.85
N ILE A 33 -7.88 7.33 17.73
CA ILE A 33 -8.72 6.39 16.97
C ILE A 33 -7.86 5.33 16.29
N GLY A 34 -6.71 5.73 15.74
CA GLY A 34 -5.72 4.80 15.20
C GLY A 34 -5.22 3.79 16.22
N ALA A 35 -5.06 4.16 17.50
CA ALA A 35 -4.60 3.26 18.54
C ALA A 35 -5.68 2.24 18.91
N VAL A 36 -6.92 2.69 19.11
CA VAL A 36 -8.05 1.79 19.37
C VAL A 36 -8.27 0.84 18.19
N HIS A 37 -8.17 1.33 16.96
CA HIS A 37 -8.27 0.52 15.75
C HIS A 37 -7.14 -0.51 15.64
N ALA A 38 -5.89 -0.09 15.86
CA ALA A 38 -4.74 -1.00 15.85
C ALA A 38 -4.85 -2.08 16.93
N VAL A 39 -5.21 -1.71 18.17
CA VAL A 39 -5.45 -2.68 19.26
C VAL A 39 -6.55 -3.66 18.89
N LEU A 40 -7.68 -3.20 18.35
CA LEU A 40 -8.74 -4.07 17.90
C LEU A 40 -8.28 -5.02 16.78
N SER A 41 -7.53 -4.51 15.79
CA SER A 41 -7.02 -5.31 14.67
C SER A 41 -6.03 -6.39 15.13
N LEU A 42 -5.17 -6.07 16.10
CA LEU A 42 -4.21 -7.01 16.69
C LEU A 42 -4.91 -8.02 17.61
N TRP A 43 -5.96 -7.60 18.31
CA TRP A 43 -6.77 -8.53 19.09
C TRP A 43 -7.48 -9.54 18.18
N LEU A 44 -8.05 -9.10 17.06
CA LEU A 44 -8.68 -9.98 16.06
C LEU A 44 -7.65 -10.84 15.30
N LEU A 45 -6.39 -10.39 15.20
CA LEU A 45 -5.29 -11.21 14.67
C LEU A 45 -5.01 -12.42 15.58
N LEU A 46 -5.05 -12.22 16.90
CA LEU A 46 -4.83 -13.27 17.90
C LEU A 46 -6.06 -14.17 18.09
N VAL A 47 -7.25 -13.57 18.11
CA VAL A 47 -8.53 -14.25 18.34
C VAL A 47 -9.46 -13.96 17.16
N PRO A 48 -9.30 -14.69 16.03
CA PRO A 48 -10.10 -14.46 14.84
C PRO A 48 -11.57 -14.81 15.11
N PRO A 49 -12.53 -13.98 14.65
CA PRO A 49 -13.94 -14.27 14.81
C PRO A 49 -14.38 -15.41 13.87
N ALA A 50 -15.49 -16.07 14.24
CA ALA A 50 -16.15 -16.99 13.32
C ALA A 50 -16.69 -16.23 12.10
N ILE A 51 -16.63 -16.86 10.92
CA ILE A 51 -17.02 -16.25 9.65
C ILE A 51 -18.37 -16.82 9.23
N GLU A 52 -19.39 -15.97 9.17
CA GLU A 52 -20.69 -16.33 8.62
C GLU A 52 -20.59 -16.46 7.10
N SER A 53 -21.10 -17.56 6.52
CA SER A 53 -20.89 -17.90 5.10
C SER A 53 -21.35 -16.79 4.13
N GLY A 54 -22.49 -16.15 4.41
CA GLY A 54 -23.10 -15.10 3.57
C GLY A 54 -22.75 -13.65 3.92
N ALA A 55 -21.89 -13.40 4.92
CA ALA A 55 -21.58 -12.03 5.33
C ALA A 55 -20.76 -11.28 4.27
N TRP A 56 -21.24 -10.10 3.87
CA TRP A 56 -20.55 -9.21 2.91
C TRP A 56 -19.25 -8.61 3.47
N PHE A 57 -19.16 -8.51 4.80
CA PHE A 57 -17.97 -8.06 5.51
C PHE A 57 -17.60 -9.08 6.57
N ALA A 58 -16.34 -9.52 6.59
CA ALA A 58 -15.80 -10.35 7.66
C ALA A 58 -14.31 -10.13 7.83
N PHE A 59 -13.80 -10.36 9.04
CA PHE A 59 -12.37 -10.42 9.31
C PHE A 59 -11.85 -11.83 8.96
N ASP A 60 -11.85 -12.13 7.66
CA ASP A 60 -11.46 -13.44 7.13
C ASP A 60 -9.93 -13.62 7.06
N PRO A 61 -9.39 -14.79 6.67
CA PRO A 61 -7.95 -15.03 6.68
C PRO A 61 -7.14 -14.01 5.87
N ILE A 62 -7.64 -13.53 4.73
CA ILE A 62 -6.99 -12.46 3.95
C ILE A 62 -6.98 -11.13 4.72
N ALA A 63 -8.11 -10.72 5.32
CA ALA A 63 -8.15 -9.52 6.14
C ALA A 63 -7.23 -9.64 7.37
N ARG A 64 -7.22 -10.81 8.03
CA ARG A 64 -6.33 -11.14 9.15
C ARG A 64 -4.86 -11.02 8.76
N ALA A 65 -4.49 -11.47 7.57
CA ALA A 65 -3.13 -11.43 7.06
C ALA A 65 -2.63 -10.01 6.73
N VAL A 66 -3.50 -9.04 6.43
CA VAL A 66 -3.08 -7.74 5.86
C VAL A 66 -3.51 -6.53 6.68
N LEU A 67 -4.74 -6.50 7.20
CA LEU A 67 -5.32 -5.32 7.86
C LEU A 67 -4.55 -4.88 9.13
N PRO A 68 -3.99 -5.77 9.96
CA PRO A 68 -3.18 -5.34 11.11
C PRO A 68 -1.94 -4.52 10.70
N ALA A 69 -1.29 -4.85 9.57
CA ALA A 69 -0.18 -4.05 9.05
C ALA A 69 -0.61 -2.64 8.66
N VAL A 70 -1.77 -2.52 7.99
CA VAL A 70 -2.35 -1.23 7.59
C VAL A 70 -2.73 -0.39 8.82
N SER A 71 -3.24 -1.04 9.86
CA SER A 71 -3.66 -0.39 11.11
C SER A 71 -2.45 0.16 11.90
N LEU A 72 -1.37 -0.63 11.99
CA LEU A 72 -0.09 -0.19 12.56
C LEU A 72 0.54 0.96 11.77
N LEU A 73 0.59 0.85 10.44
CA LEU A 73 1.06 1.92 9.56
C LEU A 73 0.25 3.20 9.78
N PHE A 74 -1.08 3.09 9.86
CA PHE A 74 -1.95 4.24 10.08
C PHE A 74 -1.70 4.89 11.43
N LEU A 75 -1.62 4.13 12.52
CA LEU A 75 -1.36 4.65 13.86
C LEU A 75 -0.07 5.49 13.89
N LEU A 76 1.00 5.01 13.26
CA LEU A 76 2.29 5.69 13.27
C LEU A 76 2.26 6.93 12.36
N CYS A 77 1.60 6.84 11.21
CA CYS A 77 1.30 7.99 10.35
C CYS A 77 0.45 9.05 11.08
N ALA A 78 -0.53 8.62 11.87
CA ALA A 78 -1.42 9.46 12.65
C ALA A 78 -0.70 10.18 13.80
N ALA A 79 0.19 9.48 14.51
CA ALA A 79 1.05 10.06 15.54
C ALA A 79 1.97 11.15 14.95
N TYR A 80 2.63 10.86 13.82
CA TYR A 80 3.40 11.87 13.08
C TYR A 80 2.52 13.04 12.62
N GLY A 81 1.27 12.75 12.23
CA GLY A 81 0.26 13.71 11.79
C GLY A 81 0.04 14.87 12.75
N VAL A 82 0.07 14.61 14.07
CA VAL A 82 -0.11 15.66 15.09
C VAL A 82 1.01 16.70 15.01
N ALA A 83 2.27 16.27 14.97
CA ALA A 83 3.42 17.16 14.85
C ALA A 83 3.45 17.86 13.49
N TYR A 84 3.15 17.12 12.42
CA TYR A 84 3.08 17.67 11.06
C TYR A 84 2.07 18.82 10.93
N LEU A 85 0.84 18.63 11.44
CA LEU A 85 -0.26 19.59 11.35
C LEU A 85 -0.07 20.78 12.28
N ARG A 86 0.58 20.61 13.44
CA ARG A 86 0.89 21.73 14.35
C ARG A 86 1.81 22.76 13.70
N VAL A 87 2.78 22.29 12.90
CA VAL A 87 3.68 23.16 12.14
C VAL A 87 2.98 23.78 10.92
N ARG A 88 1.85 23.22 10.48
CA ARG A 88 1.00 23.69 9.38
C ARG A 88 -0.22 24.48 9.89
N ALA A 89 -0.07 25.20 11.00
CA ALA A 89 -1.17 25.91 11.66
C ALA A 89 -1.79 27.03 10.79
N GLU A 90 -1.12 27.43 9.70
CA GLU A 90 -1.66 28.36 8.72
C GLU A 90 -2.81 27.78 7.87
N ARG A 91 -3.01 26.45 7.90
CA ARG A 91 -4.07 25.78 7.13
C ARG A 91 -5.08 25.10 8.05
N PRO A 92 -6.39 25.17 7.73
CA PRO A 92 -7.40 24.42 8.47
C PRO A 92 -7.15 22.92 8.32
N ASN A 93 -7.15 22.19 9.43
CA ASN A 93 -6.87 20.74 9.40
C ASN A 93 -8.13 19.87 9.47
N ARG A 94 -9.32 20.47 9.45
CA ARG A 94 -10.61 19.77 9.60
C ARG A 94 -10.80 18.67 8.55
N VAL A 95 -10.75 19.08 7.28
CA VAL A 95 -10.93 18.18 6.13
C VAL A 95 -9.82 17.13 6.11
N PHE A 96 -8.58 17.53 6.43
CA PHE A 96 -7.44 16.62 6.47
C PHE A 96 -7.65 15.50 7.51
N VAL A 97 -7.99 15.85 8.76
CA VAL A 97 -8.18 14.87 9.83
C VAL A 97 -9.39 13.98 9.55
N ALA A 98 -10.52 14.57 9.14
CA ALA A 98 -11.73 13.81 8.84
C ALA A 98 -11.49 12.80 7.72
N LEU A 99 -10.90 13.22 6.59
CA LEU A 99 -10.67 12.33 5.46
C LEU A 99 -9.60 11.27 5.71
N LEU A 100 -8.59 11.57 6.54
CA LEU A 100 -7.61 10.54 6.90
C LEU A 100 -8.27 9.41 7.71
N LEU A 101 -9.18 9.73 8.62
CA LEU A 101 -9.97 8.73 9.35
C LEU A 101 -10.97 8.01 8.44
N THR A 102 -11.59 8.72 7.50
CA THR A 102 -12.43 8.11 6.46
C THR A 102 -11.65 7.09 5.64
N VAL A 103 -10.41 7.42 5.25
CA VAL A 103 -9.52 6.50 4.54
C VAL A 103 -9.25 5.23 5.37
N LEU A 104 -8.99 5.33 6.68
CA LEU A 104 -8.81 4.14 7.53
C LEU A 104 -10.06 3.25 7.56
N GLY A 105 -11.24 3.85 7.71
CA GLY A 105 -12.51 3.11 7.73
C GLY A 105 -12.77 2.39 6.40
N LEU A 106 -12.54 3.07 5.28
CA LEU A 106 -12.73 2.50 3.95
C LEU A 106 -11.66 1.46 3.59
N LEU A 107 -10.40 1.63 4.01
CA LEU A 107 -9.38 0.58 3.87
C LEU A 107 -9.76 -0.67 4.66
N SER A 108 -10.30 -0.51 5.87
CA SER A 108 -10.80 -1.61 6.69
C SER A 108 -11.97 -2.31 6.00
N ALA A 109 -12.93 -1.54 5.46
CA ALA A 109 -14.05 -2.07 4.72
C ALA A 109 -13.61 -2.85 3.48
N GLY A 110 -12.65 -2.33 2.70
CA GLY A 110 -12.13 -2.99 1.51
C GLY A 110 -11.44 -4.32 1.83
N HIS A 111 -10.59 -4.36 2.86
CA HIS A 111 -9.92 -5.60 3.27
C HIS A 111 -10.89 -6.67 3.78
N MET A 112 -11.93 -6.24 4.51
CA MET A 112 -12.98 -7.12 5.05
C MET A 112 -14.06 -7.49 4.02
N ALA A 113 -14.09 -6.86 2.84
CA ALA A 113 -15.14 -7.05 1.86
C ALA A 113 -15.05 -8.43 1.21
N ARG A 114 -16.11 -9.23 1.40
CA ARG A 114 -16.33 -10.53 0.78
C ARG A 114 -17.29 -10.48 -0.40
N HIS A 115 -17.93 -9.33 -0.62
CA HIS A 115 -18.74 -9.05 -1.80
C HIS A 115 -17.99 -8.08 -2.73
N LEU A 116 -17.85 -8.43 -4.01
CA LEU A 116 -17.05 -7.65 -4.98
C LEU A 116 -17.57 -6.21 -5.13
N GLY A 117 -18.88 -5.99 -5.09
CA GLY A 117 -19.45 -4.64 -5.12
C GLY A 117 -19.10 -3.80 -3.89
N ALA A 118 -19.05 -4.41 -2.70
CA ALA A 118 -18.68 -3.71 -1.47
C ALA A 118 -17.19 -3.34 -1.48
N LEU A 119 -16.34 -4.25 -1.97
CA LEU A 119 -14.92 -4.02 -2.20
C LEU A 119 -14.69 -2.86 -3.17
N TRP A 120 -15.47 -2.80 -4.26
CA TRP A 120 -15.43 -1.71 -5.24
C TRP A 120 -15.79 -0.36 -4.60
N ILE A 121 -16.92 -0.29 -3.87
CA ILE A 121 -17.38 0.93 -3.19
C ILE A 121 -16.31 1.43 -2.20
N ALA A 122 -15.75 0.53 -1.40
CA ALA A 122 -14.69 0.89 -0.46
C ALA A 122 -13.45 1.44 -1.18
N THR A 123 -13.03 0.79 -2.26
CA THR A 123 -11.85 1.18 -3.04
C THR A 123 -12.02 2.55 -3.71
N GLU A 124 -13.19 2.81 -4.29
CA GLU A 124 -13.48 4.11 -4.91
C GLU A 124 -13.68 5.21 -3.88
N GLY A 125 -14.33 4.88 -2.75
CA GLY A 125 -14.42 5.79 -1.62
C GLY A 125 -13.04 6.26 -1.14
N VAL A 126 -12.04 5.36 -1.11
CA VAL A 126 -10.65 5.73 -0.81
C VAL A 126 -10.08 6.66 -1.87
N THR A 127 -10.40 6.47 -3.17
CA THR A 127 -10.02 7.41 -4.25
C THR A 127 -10.51 8.81 -3.91
N LEU A 128 -11.81 8.95 -3.68
CA LEU A 128 -12.47 10.23 -3.48
C LEU A 128 -12.03 10.92 -2.19
N ALA A 129 -11.88 10.15 -1.10
CA ALA A 129 -11.42 10.67 0.18
C ALA A 129 -9.96 11.14 0.14
N ALA A 130 -9.12 10.56 -0.74
CA ALA A 130 -7.72 10.95 -0.87
C ALA A 130 -7.53 12.27 -1.65
N LEU A 131 -8.47 12.70 -2.50
CA LEU A 131 -8.27 13.87 -3.36
C LEU A 131 -7.90 15.15 -2.59
N PRO A 132 -8.63 15.55 -1.53
CA PRO A 132 -8.29 16.76 -0.79
C PRO A 132 -7.00 16.58 0.03
N LEU A 133 -6.64 15.34 0.38
CA LEU A 133 -5.39 15.02 1.07
C LEU A 133 -4.18 15.19 0.14
N LEU A 134 -4.27 14.80 -1.13
CA LEU A 134 -3.24 15.05 -2.14
C LEU A 134 -3.08 16.54 -2.40
N HIS A 135 -4.20 17.26 -2.55
CA HIS A 135 -4.21 18.70 -2.79
C HIS A 135 -3.78 19.54 -1.57
N PHE A 136 -3.59 18.94 -0.39
CA PHE A 136 -3.37 19.67 0.87
C PHE A 136 -2.22 20.68 0.84
N ASN A 137 -1.18 20.49 0.01
CA ASN A 137 -0.09 21.46 -0.13
C ASN A 137 -0.46 22.70 -0.97
N GLY A 138 -1.55 22.66 -1.74
CA GLY A 138 -2.11 23.80 -2.49
C GLY A 138 -1.17 24.38 -3.56
N THR A 139 -0.31 23.55 -4.16
CA THR A 139 0.57 23.97 -5.26
C THR A 139 -0.06 23.59 -6.61
N PRO A 140 0.29 24.27 -7.72
CA PRO A 140 -0.18 23.89 -9.06
C PRO A 140 0.11 22.43 -9.40
N ARG A 141 1.28 21.93 -9.00
CA ARG A 141 1.66 20.51 -9.16
C ARG A 141 0.82 19.57 -8.32
N ALA A 142 0.50 19.93 -7.07
CA ALA A 142 -0.39 19.12 -6.24
C ALA A 142 -1.81 19.04 -6.82
N TYR A 143 -2.27 20.12 -7.47
CA TYR A 143 -3.54 20.12 -8.22
C TYR A 143 -3.48 19.18 -9.42
N GLU A 144 -2.46 19.30 -10.27
CA GLU A 144 -2.24 18.39 -11.41
C GLU A 144 -2.16 16.93 -10.97
N ALA A 145 -1.39 16.64 -9.92
CA ALA A 145 -1.25 15.30 -9.35
C ALA A 145 -2.58 14.75 -8.83
N THR A 146 -3.42 15.59 -8.22
CA THR A 146 -4.76 15.21 -7.74
C THR A 146 -5.67 14.85 -8.91
N TRP A 147 -5.63 15.63 -10.00
CA TRP A 147 -6.39 15.33 -11.22
C TRP A 147 -5.93 14.06 -11.91
N LYS A 148 -4.62 13.84 -12.05
CA LYS A 148 -4.08 12.60 -12.60
C LYS A 148 -4.46 11.39 -11.76
N TYR A 149 -4.43 11.52 -10.43
CA TYR A 149 -4.90 10.47 -9.52
C TYR A 149 -6.38 10.15 -9.71
N LEU A 150 -7.24 11.17 -9.81
CA LEU A 150 -8.67 11.00 -10.03
C LEU A 150 -8.95 10.36 -11.39
N LEU A 151 -8.40 10.92 -12.47
CA LEU A 151 -8.73 10.49 -13.82
C LEU A 151 -8.20 9.08 -14.11
N VAL A 152 -6.91 8.82 -13.85
CA VAL A 152 -6.32 7.52 -14.15
C VAL A 152 -6.81 6.48 -13.13
N GLY A 153 -6.78 6.82 -11.83
CA GLY A 153 -7.24 5.93 -10.77
C GLY A 153 -8.73 5.60 -10.87
N GLY A 154 -9.58 6.61 -11.06
CA GLY A 154 -11.02 6.46 -11.23
C GLY A 154 -11.39 5.70 -12.51
N THR A 155 -10.68 5.93 -13.63
CA THR A 155 -10.89 5.14 -14.86
C THR A 155 -10.56 3.67 -14.62
N GLY A 156 -9.47 3.36 -13.91
CA GLY A 156 -9.16 1.99 -13.52
C GLY A 156 -10.30 1.36 -12.70
N ILE A 157 -10.77 2.05 -11.68
CA ILE A 157 -11.86 1.52 -10.84
C ILE A 157 -13.19 1.42 -11.62
N ALA A 158 -13.47 2.30 -12.57
CA ALA A 158 -14.60 2.15 -13.49
C ALA A 158 -14.49 0.88 -14.36
N LEU A 159 -13.29 0.54 -14.86
CA LEU A 159 -13.07 -0.73 -15.56
C LEU A 159 -13.28 -1.94 -14.64
N SER A 160 -12.88 -1.86 -13.36
CA SER A 160 -13.16 -2.93 -12.40
C SER A 160 -14.67 -3.09 -12.12
N LEU A 161 -15.45 -2.00 -12.20
CA LEU A 161 -16.92 -2.09 -12.10
C LEU A 161 -17.49 -2.88 -13.28
N LEU A 162 -17.04 -2.55 -14.50
CA LEU A 162 -17.44 -3.29 -15.70
C LEU A 162 -17.05 -4.78 -15.60
N GLY A 163 -15.84 -5.06 -15.12
CA GLY A 163 -15.39 -6.43 -14.86
C GLY A 163 -16.24 -7.15 -13.80
N SER A 164 -16.75 -6.43 -12.80
CA SER A 164 -17.67 -6.98 -11.80
C SER A 164 -19.01 -7.38 -12.43
N PHE A 165 -19.54 -6.57 -13.35
CA PHE A 165 -20.72 -6.93 -14.13
C PHE A 165 -20.48 -8.14 -15.03
N CYS A 166 -19.31 -8.23 -15.69
CA CYS A 166 -18.95 -9.42 -16.46
C CYS A 166 -18.93 -10.68 -15.60
N LEU A 167 -18.44 -10.60 -14.36
CA LEU A 167 -18.42 -11.75 -13.45
C LEU A 167 -19.82 -12.16 -12.99
N GLY A 168 -20.70 -11.18 -12.72
CA GLY A 168 -22.11 -11.44 -12.40
C GLY A 168 -22.84 -12.07 -13.58
N TYR A 169 -22.59 -11.57 -14.79
CA TYR A 169 -23.12 -12.15 -16.02
C TYR A 169 -22.59 -13.58 -16.25
N ALA A 170 -21.32 -13.82 -15.92
CA ALA A 170 -20.72 -15.15 -15.98
C ALA A 170 -21.45 -16.16 -15.08
N SER A 171 -21.83 -15.70 -13.88
CA SER A 171 -22.62 -16.47 -12.92
C SER A 171 -24.03 -16.76 -13.44
N LEU A 172 -24.76 -15.74 -13.90
CA LEU A 172 -26.13 -15.89 -14.41
C LEU A 172 -26.22 -16.85 -15.61
N HIS A 173 -25.31 -16.70 -16.58
CA HIS A 173 -25.27 -17.58 -17.77
C HIS A 173 -24.71 -18.98 -17.45
N GLY A 174 -24.11 -19.13 -16.28
CA GLY A 174 -23.64 -20.38 -15.72
C GLY A 174 -24.66 -21.10 -14.84
N GLY A 175 -25.92 -20.65 -14.82
CA GLY A 175 -26.98 -21.21 -13.97
C GLY A 175 -26.93 -20.77 -12.50
N GLY A 176 -26.10 -19.78 -12.17
CA GLY A 176 -26.01 -19.18 -10.85
C GLY A 176 -26.98 -18.00 -10.67
N SER A 177 -26.93 -17.38 -9.48
CA SER A 177 -27.84 -16.28 -9.11
C SER A 177 -27.35 -14.88 -9.49
N GLY A 178 -26.11 -14.74 -9.98
CA GLY A 178 -25.48 -13.43 -10.19
C GLY A 178 -24.96 -12.77 -8.90
N ASP A 179 -24.96 -13.47 -7.76
CA ASP A 179 -24.37 -13.01 -6.51
C ASP A 179 -22.84 -12.86 -6.66
N LEU A 180 -22.34 -11.66 -6.34
CA LEU A 180 -20.93 -11.30 -6.45
C LEU A 180 -20.15 -11.52 -5.14
N THR A 181 -20.71 -12.27 -4.20
CA THR A 181 -19.98 -12.78 -3.03
C THR A 181 -18.91 -13.77 -3.49
N PHE A 182 -17.66 -13.54 -3.11
CA PHE A 182 -16.53 -14.37 -3.55
C PHE A 182 -16.73 -15.86 -3.20
N GLY A 183 -17.32 -16.16 -2.04
CA GLY A 183 -17.63 -17.54 -1.64
C GLY A 183 -18.62 -18.21 -2.60
N THR A 184 -19.70 -17.52 -2.97
CA THR A 184 -20.70 -18.02 -3.93
C THR A 184 -20.07 -18.28 -5.30
N LEU A 185 -19.26 -17.34 -5.79
CA LEU A 185 -18.56 -17.47 -7.08
C LEU A 185 -17.54 -18.62 -7.09
N ILE A 186 -16.77 -18.79 -6.01
CA ILE A 186 -15.82 -19.90 -5.86
C ILE A 186 -16.57 -21.24 -5.85
N THR A 187 -17.67 -21.35 -5.10
CA THR A 187 -18.49 -22.57 -5.04
C THR A 187 -19.13 -22.90 -6.39
N GLN A 188 -19.56 -21.89 -7.16
CA GLN A 188 -20.06 -22.11 -8.52
C GLN A 188 -18.96 -22.66 -9.46
N GLY A 189 -17.71 -22.23 -9.26
CA GLY A 189 -16.52 -22.81 -9.87
C GLY A 189 -16.61 -22.91 -11.40
N ALA A 190 -16.43 -24.11 -11.94
CA ALA A 190 -16.48 -24.38 -13.39
C ALA A 190 -17.86 -24.12 -14.03
N GLY A 191 -18.91 -23.90 -13.25
CA GLY A 191 -20.21 -23.43 -13.76
C GLY A 191 -20.16 -22.00 -14.29
N LEU A 192 -19.19 -21.18 -13.86
CA LEU A 192 -19.01 -19.82 -14.38
C LEU A 192 -18.64 -19.85 -15.86
N THR A 193 -19.38 -19.12 -16.70
CA THR A 193 -19.13 -19.16 -18.14
C THR A 193 -17.78 -18.53 -18.53
N ARG A 194 -16.94 -19.35 -19.18
CA ARG A 194 -15.53 -19.03 -19.44
C ARG A 194 -15.27 -17.68 -20.14
N PRO A 195 -15.98 -17.29 -21.22
CA PRO A 195 -15.69 -16.03 -21.92
C PRO A 195 -15.86 -14.80 -21.02
N TRP A 196 -16.85 -14.85 -20.13
CA TRP A 196 -17.15 -13.76 -19.21
C TRP A 196 -16.21 -13.73 -18.01
N VAL A 197 -15.77 -14.90 -17.51
CA VAL A 197 -14.72 -14.99 -16.48
C VAL A 197 -13.40 -14.39 -16.98
N LEU A 198 -12.99 -14.70 -18.21
CA LEU A 198 -11.73 -14.17 -18.76
C LEU A 198 -11.81 -12.66 -19.04
N THR A 199 -12.96 -12.20 -19.57
CA THR A 199 -13.21 -10.76 -19.74
C THR A 199 -13.20 -10.03 -18.39
N ALA A 200 -13.86 -10.59 -17.38
CA ALA A 200 -13.86 -10.07 -16.03
C ALA A 200 -12.44 -10.03 -15.45
N TRP A 201 -11.66 -11.10 -15.61
CA TRP A 201 -10.26 -11.15 -15.14
C TRP A 201 -9.43 -10.00 -15.71
N VAL A 202 -9.48 -9.77 -17.02
CA VAL A 202 -8.71 -8.68 -17.65
C VAL A 202 -9.15 -7.32 -17.13
N LEU A 203 -10.46 -7.04 -17.09
CA LEU A 203 -10.98 -5.74 -16.64
C LEU A 203 -10.72 -5.48 -15.16
N LEU A 204 -10.89 -6.49 -14.31
CA LEU A 204 -10.62 -6.41 -12.88
C LEU A 204 -9.11 -6.29 -12.61
N LEU A 205 -8.27 -7.00 -13.37
CA LEU A 205 -6.82 -6.89 -13.30
C LEU A 205 -6.33 -5.51 -13.72
N VAL A 206 -6.85 -4.96 -14.81
CA VAL A 206 -6.52 -3.59 -15.23
C VAL A 206 -7.00 -2.59 -14.20
N GLY A 207 -8.22 -2.74 -13.68
CA GLY A 207 -8.79 -1.79 -12.74
C GLY A 207 -8.11 -1.77 -11.37
N TYR A 208 -8.08 -2.90 -10.67
CA TYR A 208 -7.36 -2.99 -9.40
C TYR A 208 -5.85 -2.88 -9.60
N GLY A 209 -5.30 -3.35 -10.72
CA GLY A 209 -3.89 -3.13 -11.07
C GLY A 209 -3.53 -1.65 -11.26
N THR A 210 -4.45 -0.83 -11.77
CA THR A 210 -4.29 0.63 -11.81
C THR A 210 -4.20 1.20 -10.40
N LYS A 211 -5.06 0.76 -9.49
CA LYS A 211 -5.08 1.21 -8.09
C LYS A 211 -3.85 0.76 -7.30
N MET A 212 -3.36 -0.44 -7.58
CA MET A 212 -2.10 -0.98 -7.07
C MET A 212 -0.90 -0.21 -7.66
N GLY A 213 -1.04 0.29 -8.88
CA GLY A 213 -0.01 1.02 -9.62
C GLY A 213 0.98 0.09 -10.32
N LEU A 214 0.46 -0.99 -10.92
CA LEU A 214 1.21 -1.87 -11.82
C LEU A 214 1.44 -1.15 -13.16
N ALA A 215 2.55 -1.46 -13.83
CA ALA A 215 2.80 -0.98 -15.18
C ALA A 215 1.94 -1.77 -16.19
N PRO A 216 1.42 -1.12 -17.26
CA PRO A 216 1.64 0.28 -17.65
C PRO A 216 0.76 1.33 -16.93
N MET A 217 -0.22 0.92 -16.11
CA MET A 217 -1.22 1.80 -15.49
C MET A 217 -0.69 2.73 -14.37
N HIS A 218 0.59 2.60 -14.00
CA HIS A 218 1.25 3.30 -12.89
C HIS A 218 1.45 4.83 -13.02
N THR A 219 1.16 5.45 -14.17
CA THR A 219 1.62 6.82 -14.50
C THR A 219 1.15 7.90 -13.52
N TRP A 220 0.02 7.70 -12.84
CA TRP A 220 -0.48 8.61 -11.80
C TRP A 220 0.36 8.58 -10.51
N LYS A 221 0.98 7.44 -10.21
CA LYS A 221 1.57 7.13 -8.90
C LYS A 221 2.79 7.99 -8.57
N PRO A 222 3.76 8.19 -9.49
CA PRO A 222 4.87 9.11 -9.24
C PRO A 222 4.44 10.54 -8.95
N ASP A 223 3.45 11.06 -9.68
CA ASP A 223 2.97 12.42 -9.50
C ASP A 223 2.21 12.58 -8.18
N ALA A 224 1.27 11.66 -7.89
CA ALA A 224 0.51 11.64 -6.64
C ALA A 224 1.42 11.57 -5.41
N TYR A 225 2.34 10.61 -5.38
CA TYR A 225 3.21 10.39 -4.23
C TYR A 225 4.27 11.48 -4.13
N GLY A 226 4.76 11.98 -5.27
CA GLY A 226 5.68 13.10 -5.36
C GLY A 226 5.13 14.32 -4.64
N GLU A 227 3.86 14.69 -4.89
CA GLU A 227 3.29 15.94 -4.38
C GLU A 227 2.60 15.82 -3.00
N ALA A 228 2.08 14.64 -2.65
CA ALA A 228 1.34 14.43 -1.40
C ALA A 228 2.15 14.76 -0.13
N PRO A 229 1.51 15.16 0.98
CA PRO A 229 2.17 15.17 2.30
C PRO A 229 2.78 13.81 2.65
N GLY A 230 3.88 13.76 3.41
CA GLY A 230 4.57 12.51 3.75
C GLY A 230 3.65 11.44 4.36
N ILE A 231 2.75 11.85 5.26
CA ILE A 231 1.71 11.00 5.89
C ILE A 231 0.80 10.37 4.83
N VAL A 232 0.33 11.18 3.88
CA VAL A 232 -0.56 10.74 2.82
C VAL A 232 0.18 9.81 1.87
N GLY A 233 1.43 10.14 1.50
CA GLY A 233 2.28 9.26 0.69
C GLY A 233 2.51 7.89 1.33
N ALA A 234 2.74 7.85 2.64
CA ALA A 234 2.90 6.60 3.40
C ALA A 234 1.62 5.73 3.35
N ILE A 235 0.45 6.32 3.62
CA ILE A 235 -0.85 5.61 3.59
C ILE A 235 -1.21 5.18 2.17
N LEU A 236 -0.89 5.99 1.15
CA LEU A 236 -1.07 5.57 -0.24
C LEU A 236 -0.17 4.37 -0.58
N ALA A 237 1.09 4.38 -0.14
CA ALA A 237 2.10 3.36 -0.48
C ALA A 237 1.89 2.01 0.21
N GLY A 238 1.49 2.01 1.48
CA GLY A 238 1.32 0.79 2.28
C GLY A 238 -0.11 0.48 2.72
N GLY A 239 -1.06 1.39 2.50
CA GLY A 239 -2.48 1.17 2.78
C GLY A 239 -3.27 0.93 1.50
N VAL A 240 -3.39 1.94 0.64
CA VAL A 240 -4.25 1.90 -0.56
C VAL A 240 -3.87 0.79 -1.54
N THR A 241 -2.59 0.61 -1.78
CA THR A 241 -2.06 -0.46 -2.64
C THR A 241 -2.43 -1.86 -2.13
N THR A 242 -2.51 -2.05 -0.81
CA THR A 242 -2.80 -3.37 -0.22
C THR A 242 -4.24 -3.80 -0.43
N VAL A 243 -5.22 -2.87 -0.39
CA VAL A 243 -6.63 -3.20 -0.71
C VAL A 243 -6.76 -3.64 -2.17
N ALA A 244 -6.05 -2.97 -3.08
CA ALA A 244 -6.03 -3.38 -4.48
C ALA A 244 -5.37 -4.75 -4.68
N PHE A 245 -4.32 -5.06 -3.91
CA PHE A 245 -3.70 -6.37 -3.93
C PHE A 245 -4.63 -7.46 -3.37
N THR A 246 -5.28 -7.25 -2.23
CA THR A 246 -6.25 -8.22 -1.67
C THR A 246 -7.44 -8.44 -2.59
N ALA A 247 -7.91 -7.39 -3.29
CA ALA A 247 -8.89 -7.51 -4.36
C ALA A 247 -8.43 -8.50 -5.44
N LEU A 248 -7.24 -8.30 -6.01
CA LEU A 248 -6.68 -9.17 -7.05
C LEU A 248 -6.53 -10.62 -6.57
N LEU A 249 -6.11 -10.84 -5.32
CA LEU A 249 -6.02 -12.18 -4.75
C LEU A 249 -7.38 -12.89 -4.69
N ARG A 250 -8.42 -12.19 -4.20
CA ARG A 250 -9.79 -12.74 -4.13
C ARG A 250 -10.35 -13.05 -5.52
N ILE A 251 -10.13 -12.15 -6.48
CA ILE A 251 -10.57 -12.33 -7.87
C ILE A 251 -9.83 -13.50 -8.51
N ARG A 252 -8.50 -13.60 -8.31
CA ARG A 252 -7.69 -14.72 -8.79
C ARG A 252 -8.18 -16.06 -8.24
N ALA A 253 -8.61 -16.13 -6.99
CA ALA A 253 -9.22 -17.36 -6.43
C ALA A 253 -10.52 -17.76 -7.16
N VAL A 254 -11.39 -16.80 -7.51
CA VAL A 254 -12.59 -17.07 -8.34
C VAL A 254 -12.19 -17.59 -9.73
N VAL A 255 -11.23 -16.95 -10.38
CA VAL A 255 -10.75 -17.36 -11.72
C VAL A 255 -10.11 -18.75 -11.68
N ALA A 256 -9.40 -19.09 -10.60
CA ALA A 256 -8.85 -20.41 -10.37
C ALA A 256 -9.94 -21.47 -10.19
N ALA A 257 -10.97 -21.19 -9.38
CA ALA A 257 -12.12 -22.08 -9.19
C ALA A 257 -12.91 -22.32 -10.49
N ALA A 258 -12.92 -21.34 -11.41
CA ALA A 258 -13.47 -21.47 -12.76
C ALA A 258 -12.56 -22.25 -13.74
N GLY A 259 -11.49 -22.88 -13.25
CA GLY A 259 -10.54 -23.65 -14.06
C GLY A 259 -9.59 -22.82 -14.92
N GLN A 260 -9.49 -21.50 -14.68
CA GLN A 260 -8.62 -20.58 -15.43
C GLN A 260 -7.44 -20.04 -14.60
N GLY A 261 -7.08 -20.72 -13.50
CA GLY A 261 -6.01 -20.29 -12.59
C GLY A 261 -4.67 -20.08 -13.28
N ALA A 262 -4.24 -21.00 -14.15
CA ALA A 262 -2.98 -20.89 -14.88
C ALA A 262 -2.87 -19.60 -15.73
N ILE A 263 -3.99 -19.11 -16.27
CA ILE A 263 -4.03 -17.83 -17.01
C ILE A 263 -3.79 -16.67 -16.05
N ALA A 264 -4.50 -16.65 -14.91
CA ALA A 264 -4.33 -15.61 -13.89
C ALA A 264 -2.88 -15.55 -13.39
N ASP A 265 -2.29 -16.71 -13.08
CA ASP A 265 -0.91 -16.85 -12.57
C ASP A 265 0.09 -16.29 -13.57
N ARG A 266 -0.02 -16.73 -14.83
CA ARG A 266 0.87 -16.28 -15.90
C ARG A 266 0.73 -14.78 -16.15
N THR A 267 -0.49 -14.23 -16.14
CA THR A 267 -0.68 -12.78 -16.33
C THR A 267 -0.07 -11.98 -15.18
N LEU A 268 -0.23 -12.44 -13.93
CA LEU A 268 0.37 -11.80 -12.75
C LEU A 268 1.90 -11.82 -12.78
N ILE A 269 2.51 -12.95 -13.16
CA ILE A 269 3.97 -13.06 -13.36
C ILE A 269 4.43 -12.05 -14.41
N VAL A 270 3.79 -12.02 -15.58
CA VAL A 270 4.20 -11.14 -16.69
C VAL A 270 4.05 -9.66 -16.31
N ILE A 271 2.91 -9.26 -15.75
CA ILE A 271 2.68 -7.86 -15.36
C ILE A 271 3.60 -7.46 -14.19
N GLY A 272 3.85 -8.37 -13.24
CA GLY A 272 4.76 -8.14 -12.12
C GLY A 272 6.18 -7.86 -12.60
N LEU A 273 6.69 -8.73 -13.48
CA LEU A 273 7.99 -8.58 -14.12
C LEU A 273 8.09 -7.32 -14.99
N PHE A 274 7.06 -7.02 -15.77
CA PHE A 274 7.03 -5.79 -16.56
C PHE A 274 7.06 -4.54 -15.67
N SER A 275 6.33 -4.56 -14.54
CA SER A 275 6.35 -3.49 -13.55
C SER A 275 7.73 -3.31 -12.90
N LEU A 276 8.44 -4.41 -12.63
CA LEU A 276 9.81 -4.39 -12.13
C LEU A 276 10.78 -3.73 -13.12
N VAL A 277 10.74 -4.13 -14.39
CA VAL A 277 11.57 -3.55 -15.44
C VAL A 277 11.31 -2.04 -15.58
N VAL A 278 10.04 -1.64 -15.66
CA VAL A 278 9.65 -0.23 -15.78
C VAL A 278 10.15 0.56 -14.56
N ALA A 279 9.93 0.06 -13.34
CA ALA A 279 10.37 0.74 -12.14
C ALA A 279 11.90 0.89 -12.08
N ALA A 280 12.65 -0.17 -12.39
CA ALA A 280 14.11 -0.16 -12.41
C ALA A 280 14.66 0.92 -13.35
N LEU A 281 14.12 1.02 -14.58
CA LEU A 281 14.54 2.03 -15.55
C LEU A 281 14.24 3.46 -15.07
N PHE A 282 13.05 3.70 -14.52
CA PHE A 282 12.69 5.03 -14.01
C PHE A 282 13.45 5.43 -12.74
N LEU A 283 13.81 4.47 -11.89
CA LEU A 283 14.62 4.72 -10.69
C LEU A 283 16.04 5.20 -11.05
N LEU A 284 16.62 4.69 -12.14
CA LEU A 284 17.90 5.20 -12.65
C LEU A 284 17.78 6.63 -13.22
N GLY A 285 16.61 7.04 -13.70
CA GLY A 285 16.40 8.37 -14.31
C GLY A 285 15.95 9.46 -13.34
N THR A 286 15.17 9.11 -12.32
CA THR A 286 14.51 10.10 -11.46
C THR A 286 15.48 10.90 -10.59
N ARG A 287 15.23 12.22 -10.47
CA ARG A 287 16.00 13.15 -9.63
C ARG A 287 15.21 13.65 -8.41
N ASP A 288 13.90 13.43 -8.39
CA ASP A 288 13.02 13.80 -7.28
C ASP A 288 12.92 12.63 -6.30
N PHE A 289 13.26 12.87 -5.03
CA PHE A 289 13.39 11.80 -4.05
C PHE A 289 12.05 11.27 -3.54
N LYS A 290 10.93 12.01 -3.68
CA LYS A 290 9.59 11.48 -3.38
C LYS A 290 9.01 10.72 -4.57
N ARG A 291 9.27 11.18 -5.81
CA ARG A 291 8.97 10.40 -7.02
C ARG A 291 9.79 9.11 -7.08
N MET A 292 11.04 9.12 -6.61
CA MET A 292 11.86 7.91 -6.44
C MET A 292 11.15 6.90 -5.54
N LEU A 293 10.67 7.30 -4.36
CA LEU A 293 9.92 6.40 -3.48
C LEU A 293 8.65 5.84 -4.13
N ALA A 294 8.03 6.61 -5.03
CA ALA A 294 6.87 6.20 -5.80
C ALA A 294 7.20 5.14 -6.85
N TYR A 295 8.30 5.30 -7.60
CA TYR A 295 8.76 4.27 -8.54
C TYR A 295 9.22 3.01 -7.82
N SER A 296 9.90 3.13 -6.69
CA SER A 296 10.14 1.96 -5.83
C SER A 296 8.84 1.39 -5.26
N SER A 297 7.74 2.14 -5.15
CA SER A 297 6.45 1.52 -4.86
C SER A 297 5.83 0.83 -6.09
N VAL A 298 6.15 1.22 -7.33
CA VAL A 298 5.79 0.45 -8.54
C VAL A 298 6.54 -0.88 -8.56
N GLU A 299 7.84 -0.86 -8.27
CA GLU A 299 8.71 -2.03 -8.14
C GLU A 299 8.12 -3.05 -7.17
N HIS A 300 7.86 -2.66 -5.92
CA HIS A 300 7.35 -3.58 -4.89
C HIS A 300 5.94 -4.12 -5.20
N MET A 301 5.11 -3.36 -5.92
CA MET A 301 3.83 -3.89 -6.41
C MET A 301 4.05 -4.92 -7.53
N GLY A 302 5.07 -4.73 -8.36
CA GLY A 302 5.56 -5.75 -9.28
C GLY A 302 6.03 -7.02 -8.56
N ILE A 303 6.76 -6.89 -7.44
CA ILE A 303 7.17 -8.02 -6.59
C ILE A 303 5.94 -8.78 -6.08
N LEU A 304 4.96 -8.07 -5.52
CA LEU A 304 3.73 -8.69 -5.01
C LEU A 304 2.94 -9.43 -6.11
N ALA A 305 2.82 -8.83 -7.30
CA ALA A 305 2.14 -9.46 -8.44
C ALA A 305 2.89 -10.70 -8.93
N LEU A 306 4.21 -10.62 -9.09
CA LEU A 306 5.06 -11.75 -9.44
C LEU A 306 4.87 -12.88 -8.41
N ALA A 307 5.06 -12.58 -7.14
CA ALA A 307 4.97 -13.53 -6.04
C ALA A 307 3.58 -14.21 -5.97
N ALA A 308 2.49 -13.44 -6.12
CA ALA A 308 1.13 -13.99 -6.13
C ALA A 308 0.85 -14.94 -7.30
N GLY A 309 1.62 -14.86 -8.39
CA GLY A 309 1.54 -15.78 -9.53
C GLY A 309 2.41 -17.05 -9.38
N LEU A 310 3.26 -17.15 -8.36
CA LEU A 310 4.16 -18.29 -8.13
C LEU A 310 3.56 -19.35 -7.19
N GLY A 311 2.23 -19.47 -7.15
CA GLY A 311 1.54 -20.45 -6.31
C GLY A 311 1.56 -20.11 -4.82
N ALA A 312 1.26 -21.12 -4.00
CA ALA A 312 1.17 -21.00 -2.54
C ALA A 312 2.48 -20.49 -1.86
N PRO A 313 3.70 -20.98 -2.22
CA PRO A 313 4.94 -20.46 -1.64
C PRO A 313 5.17 -18.97 -1.98
N GLY A 314 4.87 -18.58 -3.21
CA GLY A 314 4.96 -17.19 -3.64
C GLY A 314 3.96 -16.28 -2.94
N LEU A 315 2.71 -16.74 -2.76
CA LEU A 315 1.71 -15.98 -2.03
C LEU A 315 2.10 -15.75 -0.56
N TYR A 316 2.65 -16.76 0.12
CA TYR A 316 3.19 -16.59 1.47
C TYR A 316 4.26 -15.49 1.50
N ALA A 317 5.21 -15.54 0.56
CA ALA A 317 6.24 -14.52 0.43
C ALA A 317 5.66 -13.12 0.16
N ALA A 318 4.61 -13.03 -0.66
CA ALA A 318 3.91 -11.78 -0.96
C ALA A 318 3.24 -11.18 0.28
N LEU A 319 2.57 -12.00 1.10
CA LEU A 319 1.92 -11.54 2.33
C LEU A 319 2.93 -11.06 3.37
N PHE A 320 4.07 -11.75 3.51
CA PHE A 320 5.18 -11.25 4.30
C PHE A 320 5.72 -9.91 3.74
N HIS A 321 5.91 -9.84 2.43
CA HIS A 321 6.40 -8.63 1.77
C HIS A 321 5.44 -7.44 1.97
N VAL A 322 4.13 -7.65 2.01
CA VAL A 322 3.15 -6.59 2.33
C VAL A 322 3.46 -5.94 3.68
N TRP A 323 3.70 -6.72 4.73
CA TRP A 323 4.06 -6.18 6.04
C TRP A 323 5.38 -5.42 6.01
N ALA A 324 6.42 -6.07 5.50
CA ALA A 324 7.77 -5.53 5.47
C ALA A 324 7.85 -4.23 4.64
N ASN A 325 7.24 -4.22 3.46
CA ASN A 325 7.18 -3.05 2.58
C ASN A 325 6.34 -1.93 3.20
N SER A 326 5.16 -2.21 3.77
CA SER A 326 4.31 -1.16 4.34
C SER A 326 4.99 -0.41 5.49
N LEU A 327 5.68 -1.13 6.38
CA LEU A 327 6.44 -0.53 7.48
C LEU A 327 7.63 0.30 6.95
N THR A 328 8.41 -0.29 6.04
CA THR A 328 9.60 0.37 5.46
C THR A 328 9.23 1.62 4.66
N LYS A 329 8.21 1.54 3.81
CA LYS A 329 7.71 2.68 3.03
C LYS A 329 7.14 3.75 3.94
N GLY A 330 6.43 3.38 5.00
CA GLY A 330 5.96 4.32 5.99
C GLY A 330 7.12 5.14 6.58
N ALA A 331 8.19 4.47 7.05
CA ALA A 331 9.37 5.14 7.57
C ALA A 331 10.02 6.08 6.53
N LEU A 332 10.17 5.61 5.29
CA LEU A 332 10.75 6.39 4.19
C LEU A 332 9.93 7.62 3.81
N PHE A 333 8.60 7.50 3.69
CA PHE A 333 7.73 8.63 3.31
C PHE A 333 7.63 9.69 4.40
N LEU A 334 7.62 9.28 5.67
CA LEU A 334 7.65 10.22 6.80
C LEU A 334 9.01 10.94 6.91
N SER A 335 10.11 10.20 6.77
CA SER A 335 11.47 10.77 6.77
C SER A 335 11.69 11.71 5.59
N ALA A 336 11.33 11.29 4.37
CA ALA A 336 11.37 12.13 3.17
C ALA A 336 10.44 13.35 3.28
N GLY A 337 9.29 13.21 3.94
CA GLY A 337 8.39 14.32 4.23
C GLY A 337 9.03 15.38 5.13
N THR A 338 9.77 14.94 6.15
CA THR A 338 10.53 15.81 7.05
C THR A 338 11.69 16.50 6.33
N ILE A 339 12.48 15.72 5.58
CA ILE A 339 13.59 16.23 4.76
C ILE A 339 13.11 17.28 3.76
N ARG A 340 12.04 16.97 3.00
CA ARG A 340 11.47 17.92 2.02
C ARG A 340 11.05 19.23 2.67
N ARG A 341 10.45 19.14 3.85
CA ARG A 341 9.99 20.31 4.59
C ARG A 341 11.17 21.17 5.05
N ALA A 342 12.19 20.56 5.64
CA ALA A 342 13.37 21.27 6.10
C ALA A 342 14.19 21.85 4.93
N ALA A 343 14.23 21.15 3.80
CA ALA A 343 14.99 21.55 2.63
C ALA A 343 14.31 22.65 1.79
N GLY A 344 12.98 22.65 1.72
CA GLY A 344 12.21 23.53 0.85
C GLY A 344 12.29 23.19 -0.64
N GLY A 345 13.00 22.11 -1.01
CA GLY A 345 13.17 21.62 -2.38
C GLY A 345 12.81 20.13 -2.49
N ARG A 346 12.75 19.61 -3.71
CA ARG A 346 12.24 18.26 -4.01
C ARG A 346 13.21 17.36 -4.76
N SER A 347 14.26 17.91 -5.37
CA SER A 347 15.20 17.15 -6.19
C SER A 347 16.64 17.29 -5.69
N MET A 348 17.51 16.42 -6.18
CA MET A 348 18.96 16.47 -5.96
C MET A 348 19.61 17.77 -6.51
N ASP A 349 18.89 18.50 -7.38
CA ASP A 349 19.33 19.81 -7.89
C ASP A 349 19.09 20.94 -6.89
N GLU A 350 18.17 20.75 -5.95
CA GLU A 350 17.72 21.76 -5.00
C GLU A 350 18.13 21.41 -3.56
N VAL A 351 18.35 20.13 -3.27
CA VAL A 351 18.54 19.59 -1.94
C VAL A 351 19.85 18.79 -1.87
N GLY A 352 20.59 18.98 -0.78
CA GLY A 352 21.82 18.26 -0.44
C GLY A 352 22.27 18.59 0.98
N GLY A 353 23.15 17.78 1.56
CA GLY A 353 23.73 17.98 2.90
C GLY A 353 22.74 17.82 4.06
N MET A 354 21.65 17.07 3.87
CA MET A 354 20.59 16.93 4.86
C MET A 354 21.03 16.18 6.13
N ALA A 355 22.15 15.44 6.11
CA ALA A 355 22.77 14.90 7.32
C ALA A 355 23.13 15.98 8.36
N THR A 356 23.36 17.22 7.92
CA THR A 356 23.70 18.34 8.83
C THR A 356 22.48 19.11 9.32
N LEU A 357 21.39 19.14 8.55
CA LEU A 357 20.19 19.93 8.86
C LEU A 357 19.09 19.10 9.54
N THR A 358 18.96 17.82 9.17
CA THR A 358 18.00 16.87 9.74
C THR A 358 18.70 15.53 9.97
N PRO A 359 19.68 15.46 10.88
CA PRO A 359 20.53 14.30 11.06
C PRO A 359 19.75 13.00 11.32
N VAL A 360 18.70 13.06 12.13
CA VAL A 360 17.95 11.85 12.51
C VAL A 360 17.09 11.37 11.35
N SER A 361 16.35 12.27 10.70
CA SER A 361 15.55 11.93 9.51
C SER A 361 16.42 11.47 8.35
N ALA A 362 17.61 12.05 8.17
CA ALA A 362 18.56 11.62 7.15
C ALA A 362 19.08 10.20 7.43
N ALA A 363 19.46 9.90 8.67
CA ALA A 363 19.89 8.55 9.07
C ALA A 363 18.77 7.51 8.87
N MET A 364 17.53 7.83 9.27
CA MET A 364 16.37 6.97 9.02
C MET A 364 16.08 6.79 7.52
N PHE A 365 16.32 7.83 6.71
CA PHE A 365 16.13 7.75 5.25
C PHE A 365 17.16 6.83 4.59
N VAL A 366 18.43 6.88 5.03
CA VAL A 366 19.49 5.95 4.57
C VAL A 366 19.20 4.52 5.04
N ALA A 367 18.87 4.32 6.32
CA ALA A 367 18.54 2.99 6.84
C ALA A 367 17.28 2.41 6.17
N GLY A 368 16.27 3.25 5.91
CA GLY A 368 15.10 2.87 5.13
C GLY A 368 15.43 2.52 3.67
N MET A 369 16.45 3.16 3.07
CA MET A 369 16.93 2.83 1.74
C MET A 369 17.55 1.43 1.71
N PHE A 370 18.39 1.09 2.69
CA PHE A 370 18.90 -0.28 2.83
C PHE A 370 17.79 -1.29 3.09
N ALA A 371 16.80 -0.94 3.91
CA ALA A 371 15.65 -1.81 4.15
C ALA A 371 14.82 -2.06 2.89
N VAL A 372 14.49 -1.01 2.12
CA VAL A 372 13.61 -1.14 0.93
C VAL A 372 14.32 -1.78 -0.25
N THR A 373 15.65 -1.70 -0.33
CA THR A 373 16.46 -2.39 -1.34
C THR A 373 16.88 -3.79 -0.89
N ALA A 374 16.18 -4.36 0.10
CA ALA A 374 16.36 -5.73 0.55
C ALA A 374 17.78 -6.06 1.04
N LEU A 375 18.40 -5.19 1.85
CA LEU A 375 19.63 -5.56 2.57
C LEU A 375 19.29 -6.27 3.90
N PRO A 376 20.06 -7.31 4.29
CA PRO A 376 20.00 -7.85 5.64
C PRO A 376 20.31 -6.76 6.69
N PRO A 377 19.65 -6.76 7.87
CA PRO A 377 18.73 -7.77 8.39
C PRO A 377 17.24 -7.39 8.30
N PHE A 378 16.83 -6.56 7.33
CA PHE A 378 15.45 -6.06 7.27
C PHE A 378 14.44 -7.07 6.68
N GLY A 379 13.17 -6.96 7.06
CA GLY A 379 12.08 -7.81 6.56
C GLY A 379 12.00 -7.96 5.04
N PRO A 380 12.17 -6.88 4.22
CA PRO A 380 12.10 -7.01 2.77
C PRO A 380 13.09 -8.02 2.20
N PHE A 381 14.32 -8.10 2.74
CA PHE A 381 15.32 -9.10 2.33
C PHE A 381 14.79 -10.52 2.40
N PHE A 382 14.25 -10.92 3.55
CA PHE A 382 13.75 -12.29 3.73
C PHE A 382 12.51 -12.55 2.88
N SER A 383 11.62 -11.57 2.74
CA SER A 383 10.45 -11.73 1.89
C SER A 383 10.83 -11.90 0.40
N GLU A 384 11.78 -11.11 -0.11
CA GLU A 384 12.24 -11.18 -1.50
C GLU A 384 13.07 -12.44 -1.76
N LEU A 385 13.84 -12.90 -0.77
CA LEU A 385 14.51 -14.20 -0.82
C LEU A 385 13.49 -15.35 -0.95
N LEU A 386 12.36 -15.28 -0.24
CA LEU A 386 11.29 -16.27 -0.40
C LEU A 386 10.62 -16.18 -1.79
N VAL A 387 10.43 -14.98 -2.34
CA VAL A 387 9.96 -14.82 -3.73
C VAL A 387 10.94 -15.48 -4.70
N LEU A 388 12.24 -15.22 -4.54
CA LEU A 388 13.28 -15.82 -5.36
C LEU A 388 13.26 -17.36 -5.25
N ARG A 389 13.17 -17.91 -4.04
CA ARG A 389 13.04 -19.36 -3.84
C ARG A 389 11.79 -19.92 -4.53
N ALA A 390 10.66 -19.21 -4.47
CA ALA A 390 9.43 -19.61 -5.15
C ALA A 390 9.59 -19.63 -6.69
N THR A 391 10.36 -18.70 -7.27
CA THR A 391 10.63 -18.74 -8.73
C THR A 391 11.35 -20.01 -9.15
N PHE A 392 12.35 -20.45 -8.38
CA PHE A 392 13.06 -21.70 -8.68
C PHE A 392 12.19 -22.94 -8.43
N ALA A 393 11.46 -22.95 -7.30
CA ALA A 393 10.60 -24.08 -6.92
C ALA A 393 9.47 -24.34 -7.92
N THR A 394 9.01 -23.30 -8.63
CA THR A 394 7.92 -23.39 -9.61
C THR A 394 8.40 -23.46 -11.07
N GLY A 395 9.71 -23.61 -11.31
CA GLY A 395 10.27 -23.70 -12.66
C GLY A 395 10.40 -22.37 -13.42
N HIS A 396 10.19 -21.23 -12.75
CA HIS A 396 10.30 -19.88 -13.30
C HIS A 396 11.68 -19.25 -13.09
N GLY A 397 12.78 -20.01 -13.19
CA GLY A 397 14.14 -19.52 -12.89
C GLY A 397 14.56 -18.29 -13.70
N ALA A 398 14.13 -18.17 -14.96
CA ALA A 398 14.39 -16.98 -15.79
C ALA A 398 13.69 -15.72 -15.24
N ALA A 399 12.48 -15.86 -14.69
CA ALA A 399 11.81 -14.77 -13.99
C ALA A 399 12.59 -14.37 -12.73
N GLY A 400 13.14 -15.34 -11.99
CA GLY A 400 14.00 -15.10 -10.84
C GLY A 400 15.27 -14.32 -11.19
N ALA A 401 15.95 -14.69 -12.28
CA ALA A 401 17.13 -13.97 -12.76
C ALA A 401 16.81 -12.51 -13.17
N MET A 402 15.70 -12.31 -13.90
CA MET A 402 15.28 -10.96 -14.28
C MET A 402 14.85 -10.12 -13.08
N PHE A 403 14.17 -10.73 -12.11
CA PHE A 403 13.82 -10.11 -10.83
C PHE A 403 15.08 -9.60 -10.11
N LEU A 404 16.11 -10.43 -9.96
CA LEU A 404 17.39 -10.03 -9.36
C LEU A 404 18.08 -8.89 -10.12
N GLY A 405 18.08 -8.93 -11.46
CA GLY A 405 18.62 -7.86 -12.29
C GLY A 405 17.89 -6.53 -12.07
N CYS A 406 16.55 -6.55 -11.95
CA CYS A 406 15.75 -5.36 -11.67
C CYS A 406 16.04 -4.79 -10.27
N LEU A 407 16.15 -5.64 -9.25
CA LEU A 407 16.50 -5.22 -7.88
C LEU A 407 17.87 -4.53 -7.85
N LEU A 408 18.86 -5.05 -8.58
CA LEU A 408 20.18 -4.45 -8.67
C LEU A 408 20.12 -3.04 -9.26
N PHE A 409 19.38 -2.84 -10.35
CA PHE A 409 19.21 -1.51 -10.93
C PHE A 409 18.44 -0.55 -10.03
N ALA A 410 17.41 -1.04 -9.33
CA ALA A 410 16.69 -0.26 -8.34
C ALA A 410 17.61 0.18 -7.20
N PHE A 411 18.45 -0.72 -6.67
CA PHE A 411 19.46 -0.41 -5.67
C PHE A 411 20.38 0.73 -6.11
N PHE A 412 20.91 0.68 -7.35
CA PHE A 412 21.74 1.77 -7.87
C PHE A 412 20.98 3.09 -7.99
N GLY A 413 19.75 3.06 -8.51
CA GLY A 413 18.91 4.25 -8.64
C GLY A 413 18.59 4.91 -7.29
N LEU A 414 18.19 4.12 -6.29
CA LEU A 414 17.86 4.61 -4.96
C LEU A 414 19.09 5.15 -4.24
N THR A 415 20.19 4.39 -4.24
CA THR A 415 21.45 4.77 -3.59
C THR A 415 21.93 6.12 -4.12
N ARG A 416 21.94 6.31 -5.44
CA ARG A 416 22.33 7.58 -6.07
C ARG A 416 21.54 8.76 -5.53
N VAL A 417 20.21 8.65 -5.51
CA VAL A 417 19.33 9.76 -5.12
C VAL A 417 19.41 10.00 -3.61
N VAL A 418 19.41 8.95 -2.79
CA VAL A 418 19.42 9.08 -1.33
C VAL A 418 20.71 9.74 -0.85
N PHE A 419 21.88 9.28 -1.31
CA PHE A 419 23.14 9.89 -0.92
C PHE A 419 23.32 11.30 -1.50
N ALA A 420 22.82 11.59 -2.70
CA ALA A 420 22.83 12.96 -3.21
C ALA A 420 22.03 13.96 -2.35
N ILE A 421 20.97 13.50 -1.67
CA ILE A 421 20.16 14.30 -0.75
C ILE A 421 20.82 14.42 0.63
N VAL A 422 21.39 13.33 1.13
CA VAL A 422 21.91 13.23 2.50
C VAL A 422 23.30 13.84 2.64
N ASP A 423 24.20 13.54 1.70
CA ASP A 423 25.61 13.93 1.75
C ASP A 423 25.87 15.32 1.17
N GLY A 424 27.10 15.79 1.35
CA GLY A 424 27.58 17.06 0.83
C GLY A 424 27.26 18.25 1.73
N ARG A 425 27.45 19.46 1.20
CA ARG A 425 27.19 20.71 1.91
C ARG A 425 25.77 21.20 1.62
N PRO A 426 25.02 21.69 2.63
CA PRO A 426 23.72 22.31 2.39
C PRO A 426 23.82 23.47 1.42
N ARG A 427 22.94 23.49 0.42
CA ARG A 427 22.82 24.64 -0.48
C ARG A 427 22.32 25.86 0.31
N VAL A 428 22.66 27.08 -0.15
CA VAL A 428 22.34 28.33 0.57
C VAL A 428 20.84 28.46 0.86
N ALA A 429 19.99 28.18 -0.14
CA ALA A 429 18.54 28.21 0.01
C ALA A 429 18.04 27.17 1.05
N THR A 430 18.55 25.95 1.00
CA THR A 430 18.24 24.86 1.94
C THR A 430 18.63 25.24 3.38
N ARG A 431 19.77 25.90 3.56
CA ARG A 431 20.28 26.31 4.88
C ARG A 431 19.40 27.37 5.54
N ALA A 432 18.85 28.30 4.76
CA ALA A 432 17.96 29.35 5.27
C ALA A 432 16.62 28.77 5.78
N VAL A 433 16.08 27.76 5.11
CA VAL A 433 14.85 27.07 5.52
C VAL A 433 15.11 26.11 6.68
N GLY A 434 16.17 25.30 6.58
CA GLY A 434 16.49 24.26 7.57
C GLY A 434 16.70 24.79 8.98
N ARG A 435 17.30 25.99 9.13
CA ARG A 435 17.46 26.66 10.44
C ARG A 435 16.16 26.93 11.18
N ARG A 436 15.02 26.94 10.47
CA ARG A 436 13.69 27.19 11.06
C ARG A 436 12.96 25.90 11.44
N PHE A 437 13.51 24.73 11.11
CA PHE A 437 12.88 23.44 11.36
C PHE A 437 13.67 22.66 12.42
N ALA A 438 12.98 22.22 13.48
CA ALA A 438 13.56 21.37 14.52
C ALA A 438 12.95 19.97 14.45
N GLU A 439 13.82 18.94 14.52
CA GLU A 439 13.39 17.55 14.60
C GLU A 439 12.84 17.25 16.00
N THR A 440 11.53 17.44 16.17
CA THR A 440 10.83 17.07 17.41
C THR A 440 10.64 15.55 17.53
N SER A 441 10.46 15.06 18.76
CA SER A 441 10.14 13.65 19.00
C SER A 441 8.91 13.16 18.20
N GLY A 442 7.93 14.04 17.99
CA GLY A 442 6.73 13.73 17.21
C GLY A 442 6.97 13.47 15.72
N VAL A 443 8.08 13.96 15.14
CA VAL A 443 8.46 13.64 13.75
C VAL A 443 9.47 12.50 13.66
N ILE A 444 10.25 12.25 14.73
CA ILE A 444 11.28 11.20 14.77
C ILE A 444 10.72 9.84 15.18
N VAL A 445 9.97 9.78 16.28
CA VAL A 445 9.59 8.51 16.92
C VAL A 445 8.75 7.63 15.98
N PRO A 446 7.73 8.15 15.25
CA PRO A 446 6.93 7.29 14.39
C PRO A 446 7.70 6.59 13.24
N PRO A 447 8.49 7.28 12.39
CA PRO A 447 9.30 6.59 11.39
C PRO A 447 10.36 5.66 11.99
N LEU A 448 10.93 6.00 13.15
CA LEU A 448 11.89 5.14 13.85
C LEU A 448 11.24 3.82 14.28
N VAL A 449 10.05 3.87 14.87
CA VAL A 449 9.31 2.67 15.27
C VAL A 449 8.91 1.84 14.05
N LEU A 450 8.46 2.46 12.95
CA LEU A 450 8.17 1.74 11.71
C LEU A 450 9.39 1.00 11.17
N LEU A 451 10.56 1.65 11.16
CA LEU A 451 11.81 1.03 10.73
C LEU A 451 12.27 -0.07 11.70
N GLY A 452 12.13 0.15 13.00
CA GLY A 452 12.40 -0.85 14.04
C GLY A 452 11.51 -2.08 13.93
N LEU A 453 10.23 -1.92 13.60
CA LEU A 453 9.32 -3.04 13.33
C LEU A 453 9.70 -3.79 12.05
N SER A 454 10.12 -3.07 11.00
CA SER A 454 10.62 -3.70 9.77
C SER A 454 11.90 -4.53 10.01
N LEU A 455 12.81 -4.01 10.83
CA LEU A 455 13.99 -4.74 11.29
C LEU A 455 13.61 -5.96 12.14
N TRP A 456 12.70 -5.78 13.10
CA TRP A 456 12.23 -6.85 13.97
C TRP A 456 11.64 -8.01 13.16
N LEU A 457 10.81 -7.74 12.14
CA LEU A 457 10.27 -8.76 11.25
C LEU A 457 11.33 -9.52 10.45
N GLY A 458 12.49 -8.91 10.18
CA GLY A 458 13.60 -9.60 9.54
C GLY A 458 14.39 -10.48 10.51
N LEU A 459 14.51 -10.06 11.77
CA LEU A 459 15.25 -10.81 12.81
C LEU A 459 14.43 -11.95 13.42
N ALA A 460 13.13 -11.73 13.61
CA ALA A 460 12.22 -12.66 14.24
C ALA A 460 10.89 -12.63 13.49
N LEU A 461 10.48 -13.78 12.95
CA LEU A 461 9.17 -13.93 12.36
C LEU A 461 8.20 -14.49 13.42
N PRO A 462 7.20 -13.71 13.90
CA PRO A 462 6.26 -14.19 14.89
C PRO A 462 5.36 -15.31 14.33
N ASP A 463 5.16 -16.38 15.10
CA ASP A 463 4.33 -17.52 14.71
C ASP A 463 2.92 -17.09 14.32
N VAL A 464 2.31 -16.18 15.10
CA VAL A 464 0.97 -15.64 14.82
C VAL A 464 0.87 -15.02 13.42
N LEU A 465 1.92 -14.33 12.95
CA LEU A 465 1.93 -13.75 11.60
C LEU A 465 2.08 -14.84 10.54
N SER A 466 3.02 -15.77 10.75
CA SER A 466 3.20 -16.93 9.88
C SER A 466 1.90 -17.73 9.72
N GLU A 467 1.24 -18.06 10.82
CA GLU A 467 -0.05 -18.74 10.85
C GLU A 467 -1.14 -17.95 10.11
N SER A 468 -1.19 -16.63 10.31
CA SER A 468 -2.16 -15.78 9.60
C SER A 468 -1.95 -15.80 8.09
N TRP A 469 -0.70 -15.79 7.63
CA TRP A 469 -0.36 -15.85 6.22
C TRP A 469 -0.62 -17.24 5.64
N MET A 470 -0.28 -18.30 6.37
CA MET A 470 -0.62 -19.67 6.00
C MET A 470 -2.13 -19.88 5.87
N ALA A 471 -2.93 -19.32 6.79
CA ALA A 471 -4.39 -19.39 6.71
C ALA A 471 -4.93 -18.67 5.47
N ALA A 472 -4.38 -17.51 5.12
CA ALA A 472 -4.73 -16.80 3.88
C ALA A 472 -4.31 -17.58 2.62
N VAL A 473 -3.14 -18.22 2.65
CA VAL A 473 -2.68 -19.10 1.56
C VAL A 473 -3.63 -20.29 1.40
N ALA A 474 -4.01 -20.96 2.48
CA ALA A 474 -4.94 -22.08 2.44
C ALA A 474 -6.33 -21.68 1.90
N GLN A 475 -6.79 -20.47 2.20
CA GLN A 475 -8.05 -19.93 1.65
C GLN A 475 -7.97 -19.67 0.13
N LEU A 476 -6.82 -19.18 -0.36
CA LEU A 476 -6.65 -18.76 -1.75
C LEU A 476 -6.14 -19.87 -2.68
N TYR A 477 -5.47 -20.87 -2.12
CA TYR A 477 -4.93 -22.06 -2.76
C TYR A 477 -5.30 -23.28 -1.90
N PRO A 478 -6.56 -23.73 -1.90
CA PRO A 478 -6.93 -24.95 -1.22
C PRO A 478 -6.12 -26.13 -1.80
N ALA A 479 -5.60 -26.98 -0.92
CA ALA A 479 -5.01 -28.25 -1.34
C ALA A 479 -6.08 -29.07 -2.07
N PRO A 480 -5.71 -29.77 -3.17
CA PRO A 480 -6.64 -30.56 -3.97
C PRO A 480 -7.31 -31.70 -3.19
#